data_AF-A0AAE4ZFQ3-F1
#
_entry.id   AF-A0AAE4ZFQ3-F1
#
_cell.length_a   1.000
_cell.length_b   1.000
_cell.length_c   1.000
_cell.angle_alpha   90.00
_cell.angle_beta   90.00
_cell.angle_gamma   90.00
#
_symmetry.space_group_name_H-M   'P 1'
#
loop_
_entity.id
_entity.type
_entity.pdbx_description
1 polymer ?
#
loop_
_entity_poly.entity_id
_entity_poly.type
_entity_poly.pdbx_seq_one_letter_code
_entity_poly.pdbx_strand_id
1 'polypeptide(L)'
;MVSLPALVLAAAVWGAPSAAAVVTDLEVLPGLSVGAASPFGAGCTYLVVAETSDSVGTPSDKGVGIVDYNRASSFPLQEFAWDHISPYWQNPVIFDHAFMLWTPTAPGEHALMAYQTSAGGPVEKVMVNPALPLGPLCFVAP
;
A
#
# COMPACT_ATOMS: atom_id res chain seq x y z
N MET A 1 -28.84 59.45 -23.14
CA MET A 1 -27.89 58.59 -23.89
C MET A 1 -26.55 58.63 -23.18
N VAL A 2 -26.28 57.71 -22.26
CA VAL A 2 -24.93 57.17 -21.96
C VAL A 2 -25.18 55.78 -21.37
N SER A 3 -24.72 54.77 -22.09
CA SER A 3 -24.75 53.35 -21.74
C SER A 3 -23.47 53.02 -20.97
N LEU A 4 -23.57 52.42 -19.79
CA LEU A 4 -22.43 51.79 -19.10
C LEU A 4 -22.67 50.27 -19.06
N PRO A 5 -21.72 49.45 -19.54
CA PRO A 5 -21.94 48.02 -19.76
C PRO A 5 -21.91 47.24 -18.44
N ALA A 6 -22.74 46.21 -18.35
CA ALA A 6 -22.78 45.26 -17.26
C ALA A 6 -21.44 44.50 -17.16
N LEU A 7 -20.73 44.66 -16.05
CA LEU A 7 -19.53 43.90 -15.72
C LEU A 7 -19.97 42.52 -15.19
N VAL A 8 -19.96 41.51 -16.07
CA VAL A 8 -20.18 40.11 -15.67
C VAL A 8 -18.89 39.60 -15.02
N LEU A 9 -18.87 39.49 -13.69
CA LEU A 9 -17.83 38.72 -12.99
C LEU A 9 -18.02 37.24 -13.32
N ALA A 10 -17.21 36.71 -14.23
CA ALA A 10 -17.05 35.27 -14.39
C ALA A 10 -16.34 34.72 -13.15
N ALA A 11 -17.08 34.08 -12.25
CA ALA A 11 -16.50 33.27 -11.19
C ALA A 11 -15.81 32.06 -11.85
N ALA A 12 -14.50 32.16 -12.05
CA ALA A 12 -13.68 31.01 -12.39
C ALA A 12 -13.70 30.06 -11.18
N VAL A 13 -14.65 29.12 -11.19
CA VAL A 13 -14.57 27.96 -10.31
C VAL A 13 -13.41 27.13 -10.85
N TRP A 14 -12.20 27.41 -10.35
CA TRP A 14 -11.10 26.46 -10.44
C TRP A 14 -11.52 25.26 -9.60
N GLY A 15 -12.20 24.31 -10.25
CA GLY A 15 -12.26 22.94 -9.76
C GLY A 15 -10.83 22.46 -9.74
N ALA A 16 -10.17 22.57 -8.59
CA ALA A 16 -8.93 21.87 -8.37
C ALA A 16 -9.24 20.40 -8.66
N PRO A 17 -8.57 19.76 -9.64
CA PRO A 17 -8.69 18.32 -9.76
C PRO A 17 -8.16 17.78 -8.43
N SER A 18 -9.04 17.21 -7.60
CA SER A 18 -8.57 16.33 -6.54
C SER A 18 -8.09 15.06 -7.24
N ALA A 19 -6.91 15.12 -7.84
CA ALA A 19 -6.11 13.93 -8.11
C ALA A 19 -5.62 13.43 -6.74
N ALA A 20 -6.56 12.97 -5.91
CA ALA A 20 -6.22 12.09 -4.82
C ALA A 20 -5.88 10.78 -5.52
N ALA A 21 -4.59 10.44 -5.55
CA ALA A 21 -4.19 9.06 -5.74
C ALA A 21 -5.02 8.22 -4.79
N VAL A 22 -5.72 7.24 -5.35
CA VAL A 22 -6.48 6.26 -4.58
C VAL A 22 -5.73 4.96 -4.78
N VAL A 23 -5.43 4.27 -3.68
CA VAL A 23 -4.95 2.91 -3.76
C VAL A 23 -6.07 2.06 -4.36
N THR A 24 -5.83 1.45 -5.51
CA THR A 24 -6.83 0.68 -6.25
C THR A 24 -6.72 -0.81 -6.02
N ASP A 25 -5.51 -1.31 -5.78
CA ASP A 25 -5.26 -2.73 -5.59
C ASP A 25 -4.16 -2.99 -4.55
N LEU A 26 -4.16 -4.20 -3.99
CA LEU A 26 -3.16 -4.68 -3.06
C LEU A 26 -2.93 -6.17 -3.29
N GLU A 27 -1.71 -6.53 -3.62
CA GLU A 27 -1.31 -7.91 -3.85
C GLU A 27 -0.15 -8.31 -2.92
N VAL A 28 -0.18 -9.55 -2.44
CA VAL A 28 0.94 -10.17 -1.72
C VAL A 28 1.58 -11.23 -2.61
N LEU A 29 2.83 -11.01 -3.00
CA LEU A 29 3.56 -11.90 -3.90
C LEU A 29 4.23 -13.03 -3.09
N PRO A 30 3.91 -14.31 -3.37
CA PRO A 30 4.45 -15.45 -2.61
C PRO A 30 5.93 -15.74 -2.88
N GLY A 31 6.50 -15.17 -3.94
CA GLY A 31 7.91 -15.36 -4.31
C GLY A 31 8.24 -16.83 -4.56
N LEU A 32 9.30 -17.32 -3.90
CA LEU A 32 9.75 -18.71 -4.00
C LEU A 32 9.17 -19.62 -2.89
N SER A 33 8.04 -19.24 -2.31
CA SER A 33 7.39 -20.06 -1.30
C SER A 33 6.69 -21.28 -1.89
N VAL A 34 6.76 -22.40 -1.18
CA VAL A 34 6.20 -23.69 -1.59
C VAL A 34 5.36 -24.25 -0.46
N GLY A 35 4.08 -24.48 -0.73
CA GLY A 35 3.10 -25.02 0.21
C GLY A 35 1.88 -25.57 -0.52
N ALA A 36 1.29 -26.65 -0.01
CA ALA A 36 0.16 -27.32 -0.65
C ALA A 36 -1.19 -26.64 -0.40
N ALA A 37 -1.38 -26.04 0.78
CA ALA A 37 -2.63 -25.38 1.17
C ALA A 37 -2.58 -23.85 1.01
N SER A 38 -1.42 -23.25 1.30
CA SER A 38 -1.16 -21.83 1.13
C SER A 38 0.30 -21.61 0.72
N PRO A 39 0.60 -20.60 -0.12
CA PRO A 39 1.98 -20.20 -0.39
C PRO A 39 2.51 -19.19 0.64
N PHE A 40 1.81 -18.97 1.75
CA PHE A 40 2.22 -18.01 2.79
C PHE A 40 2.46 -18.70 4.13
N GLY A 41 3.56 -18.31 4.77
CA GLY A 41 4.18 -18.99 5.90
C GLY A 41 4.70 -18.02 6.95
N ALA A 42 4.42 -18.29 8.22
CA ALA A 42 4.89 -17.47 9.33
C ALA A 42 6.43 -17.49 9.42
N GLY A 43 7.03 -16.33 9.61
CA GLY A 43 8.47 -16.08 9.67
C GLY A 43 9.13 -15.85 8.30
N CYS A 44 8.40 -16.04 7.20
CA CYS A 44 8.89 -15.78 5.85
C CYS A 44 8.57 -14.35 5.43
N THR A 45 9.40 -13.76 4.55
CA THR A 45 9.20 -12.38 4.09
C THR A 45 8.67 -12.36 2.67
N TYR A 46 7.61 -11.57 2.45
CA TYR A 46 6.90 -11.43 1.20
C TYR A 46 6.95 -10.00 0.70
N LEU A 47 6.84 -9.84 -0.63
CA LEU A 47 6.70 -8.53 -1.25
C LEU A 47 5.20 -8.20 -1.35
N VAL A 48 4.81 -7.08 -0.78
CA VAL A 48 3.46 -6.52 -0.89
C VAL A 48 3.53 -5.35 -1.87
N VAL A 49 2.61 -5.34 -2.82
CA VAL A 49 2.52 -4.34 -3.88
C VAL A 49 1.16 -3.68 -3.81
N ALA A 50 1.15 -2.37 -3.62
CA ALA A 50 -0.07 -1.57 -3.66
C ALA A 50 -0.08 -0.75 -4.94
N GLU A 51 -1.13 -0.89 -5.75
CA GLU A 51 -1.33 -0.10 -6.96
C GLU A 51 -2.10 1.18 -6.63
N THR A 52 -1.74 2.28 -7.27
CA THR A 52 -2.40 3.58 -7.10
C THR A 52 -2.88 4.10 -8.44
N SER A 53 -4.10 4.63 -8.50
CA SER A 53 -4.57 5.30 -9.72
C SER A 53 -4.06 6.73 -9.78
N ASP A 54 -2.88 6.93 -10.35
CA ASP A 54 -2.39 8.27 -10.69
C ASP A 54 -2.75 8.61 -12.15
N SER A 55 -2.87 9.91 -12.43
CA SER A 55 -3.03 10.35 -13.83
C SER A 55 -1.65 10.46 -14.48
N VAL A 56 -1.54 10.01 -15.74
CA VAL A 56 -0.30 10.07 -16.51
C VAL A 56 0.24 11.51 -16.54
N GLY A 57 1.45 11.71 -16.00
CA GLY A 57 2.09 13.03 -15.90
C GLY A 57 1.82 13.78 -14.59
N THR A 58 1.05 13.21 -13.67
CA THR A 58 0.87 13.72 -12.29
C THR A 58 1.05 12.57 -11.29
N PRO A 59 2.30 12.15 -11.03
CA PRO A 59 2.58 11.14 -10.00
C PRO A 59 2.06 11.61 -8.63
N SER A 60 1.59 10.69 -7.80
CA SER A 60 1.18 11.01 -6.44
C SER A 60 2.34 11.55 -5.61
N ASP A 61 2.18 12.76 -5.06
CA ASP A 61 3.05 13.27 -4.01
C ASP A 61 2.80 12.55 -2.66
N LYS A 62 1.77 11.70 -2.58
CA LYS A 62 1.36 10.97 -1.37
C LYS A 62 1.90 9.55 -1.42
N GLY A 63 2.76 9.22 -0.46
CA GLY A 63 3.16 7.84 -0.22
C GLY A 63 1.99 6.97 0.28
N VAL A 64 2.15 5.66 0.13
CA VAL A 64 1.18 4.64 0.56
C VAL A 64 1.61 4.02 1.88
N GLY A 65 0.68 3.95 2.83
CA GLY A 65 0.81 3.17 4.04
C GLY A 65 0.28 1.77 3.80
N ILE A 66 1.01 0.75 4.23
CA ILE A 66 0.56 -0.63 4.24
C ILE A 66 0.61 -1.10 5.69
N VAL A 67 -0.45 -1.76 6.13
CA VAL A 67 -0.60 -2.25 7.50
C VAL A 67 -1.20 -3.65 7.50
N ASP A 68 -0.85 -4.43 8.52
CA ASP A 68 -1.51 -5.70 8.83
C ASP A 68 -2.43 -5.50 10.04
N TYR A 69 -3.74 -5.69 9.83
CA TYR A 69 -4.72 -5.51 10.89
C TYR A 69 -4.59 -6.48 12.05
N ASN A 70 -3.98 -7.64 11.81
CA ASN A 70 -3.76 -8.65 12.84
C ASN A 70 -2.66 -8.24 13.82
N ARG A 71 -1.82 -7.24 13.45
CA ARG A 71 -0.66 -6.79 14.24
C ARG A 71 0.27 -7.94 14.62
N ALA A 72 0.32 -8.96 13.78
CA ALA A 72 1.13 -10.16 13.95
C ALA A 72 2.12 -10.26 12.79
N SER A 73 2.76 -9.15 12.46
CA SER A 73 3.77 -9.07 11.42
C SER A 73 4.83 -8.03 11.75
N SER A 74 5.97 -8.12 11.08
CA SER A 74 6.94 -7.04 10.99
C SER A 74 7.04 -6.50 9.56
N PHE A 75 7.46 -5.24 9.46
CA PHE A 75 7.66 -4.51 8.21
C PHE A 75 9.08 -3.93 8.18
N PRO A 76 10.12 -4.75 7.98
CA PRO A 76 11.49 -4.40 8.34
C PRO A 76 12.01 -3.11 7.66
N LEU A 77 11.66 -2.87 6.39
CA LEU A 77 12.07 -1.64 5.70
C LEU A 77 11.31 -0.40 6.20
N GLN A 78 10.03 -0.55 6.52
CA GLN A 78 9.20 0.54 7.01
C GLN A 78 9.55 0.88 8.46
N GLU A 79 9.76 -0.12 9.30
CA GLU A 79 10.24 0.04 10.68
C GLU A 79 11.58 0.76 10.70
N PHE A 80 12.53 0.33 9.87
CA PHE A 80 13.80 1.03 9.69
C PHE A 80 13.59 2.50 9.26
N ALA A 81 12.70 2.76 8.31
CA ALA A 81 12.44 4.10 7.83
C ALA A 81 11.76 4.99 8.89
N TRP A 82 10.86 4.43 9.71
CA TRP A 82 10.27 5.13 10.84
C TRP A 82 11.30 5.51 11.90
N ASP A 83 12.19 4.58 12.23
CA ASP A 83 13.20 4.78 13.28
C ASP A 83 14.34 5.72 12.86
N HIS A 84 14.71 5.74 11.58
CA HIS A 84 15.93 6.41 11.12
C HIS A 84 15.74 7.51 10.08
N ILE A 85 14.58 7.58 9.41
CA ILE A 85 14.36 8.55 8.33
C ILE A 85 13.27 9.56 8.72
N SER A 86 12.08 9.08 9.04
CA SER A 86 10.95 9.94 9.41
C SER A 86 9.87 9.17 10.17
N PRO A 87 9.37 9.68 11.32
CA PRO A 87 8.30 9.02 12.07
C PRO A 87 6.95 9.02 11.32
N TYR A 88 6.85 9.73 10.20
CA TYR A 88 5.68 9.74 9.32
C TYR A 88 5.99 9.14 7.95
N TRP A 89 6.97 8.23 7.89
CA TRP A 89 7.32 7.56 6.64
C TRP A 89 6.10 6.87 6.02
N GLN A 90 5.93 7.11 4.73
CA GLN A 90 4.99 6.44 3.84
C GLN A 90 5.80 5.93 2.64
N ASN A 91 5.41 4.78 2.09
CA ASN A 91 6.18 4.20 0.99
C ASN A 91 6.01 5.06 -0.26
N PRO A 92 7.11 5.44 -0.93
CA PRO A 92 7.00 6.23 -2.15
C PRO A 92 6.26 5.43 -3.22
N VAL A 93 5.48 6.14 -4.03
CA VAL A 93 4.84 5.59 -5.23
C VAL A 93 5.81 5.75 -6.40
N ILE A 94 6.09 4.65 -7.09
CA ILE A 94 7.00 4.60 -8.24
C ILE A 94 6.25 3.88 -9.36
N PHE A 95 6.02 4.58 -10.47
CA PHE A 95 5.23 4.06 -11.60
C PHE A 95 3.88 3.50 -11.15
N ASP A 96 3.14 4.24 -10.32
CA ASP A 96 1.81 3.85 -9.82
C ASP A 96 1.81 2.65 -8.86
N HIS A 97 2.97 2.28 -8.33
CA HIS A 97 3.11 1.17 -7.38
C HIS A 97 3.89 1.61 -6.14
N ALA A 98 3.41 1.20 -4.96
CA ALA A 98 4.16 1.25 -3.72
C ALA A 98 4.50 -0.18 -3.25
N PHE A 99 5.68 -0.34 -2.67
CA PHE A 99 6.23 -1.65 -2.32
C PHE A 99 6.52 -1.74 -0.83
N MET A 100 6.35 -2.93 -0.27
CA MET A 100 6.69 -3.22 1.12
C MET A 100 7.17 -4.66 1.31
N LEU A 101 8.10 -4.86 2.24
CA LEU A 101 8.41 -6.18 2.76
C LEU A 101 7.56 -6.45 4.00
N TRP A 102 6.83 -7.56 3.98
CA TRP A 102 5.94 -8.01 5.05
C TRP A 102 6.37 -9.39 5.53
N THR A 103 6.52 -9.54 6.84
CA THR A 103 6.89 -10.81 7.48
C THR A 103 5.84 -11.17 8.53
N PRO A 104 4.85 -12.04 8.25
CA PRO A 104 3.92 -12.50 9.29
C PRO A 104 4.68 -13.26 10.37
N THR A 105 4.39 -13.00 11.64
CA THR A 105 5.08 -13.62 12.80
C THR A 105 4.26 -14.72 13.45
N ALA A 106 2.99 -14.89 13.06
CA ALA A 106 2.12 -15.95 13.54
C ALA A 106 1.32 -16.59 12.39
N PRO A 107 0.90 -17.86 12.50
CA PRO A 107 -0.09 -18.45 11.61
C PRO A 107 -1.50 -17.87 11.85
N GLY A 108 -2.34 -17.92 10.81
CA GLY A 108 -3.72 -17.47 10.83
C GLY A 108 -4.12 -16.71 9.56
N GLU A 109 -5.36 -16.25 9.47
CA GLU A 109 -5.77 -15.29 8.44
C GLU A 109 -5.16 -13.93 8.78
N HIS A 110 -4.45 -13.31 7.84
CA HIS A 110 -3.96 -11.94 7.91
C HIS A 110 -4.72 -11.06 6.93
N ALA A 111 -5.09 -9.85 7.35
CA ALA A 111 -5.74 -8.85 6.51
C ALA A 111 -4.83 -7.63 6.37
N LEU A 112 -4.20 -7.49 5.19
CA LEU A 112 -3.37 -6.34 4.86
C LEU A 112 -4.24 -5.24 4.24
N MET A 113 -4.02 -3.99 4.63
CA MET A 113 -4.64 -2.83 3.97
C MET A 113 -3.55 -1.89 3.46
N ALA A 114 -3.76 -1.36 2.27
CA ALA A 114 -3.00 -0.26 1.72
C ALA A 114 -3.86 1.01 1.66
N TYR A 115 -3.29 2.17 2.02
CA TYR A 115 -4.03 3.42 2.11
C TYR A 115 -3.14 4.65 1.86
N GLN A 116 -3.73 5.71 1.31
CA GLN A 116 -3.10 7.04 1.17
C GLN A 116 -3.81 8.12 1.98
N THR A 117 -5.07 7.88 2.35
CA THR A 117 -5.90 8.83 3.10
C THR A 117 -6.59 8.13 4.28
N SER A 118 -7.24 8.90 5.14
CA SER A 118 -8.03 8.37 6.26
C SER A 118 -9.27 7.59 5.82
N ALA A 119 -9.62 7.59 4.53
CA ALA A 119 -10.72 6.78 3.99
C ALA A 119 -10.37 5.27 3.92
N GLY A 120 -9.09 4.90 4.08
CA GLY A 120 -8.60 3.53 3.91
C GLY A 120 -8.31 3.20 2.45
N GLY A 121 -8.30 1.91 2.12
CA GLY A 121 -8.11 1.40 0.77
C GLY A 121 -8.36 -0.11 0.68
N PRO A 122 -7.87 -0.79 -0.37
CA PRO A 122 -8.11 -2.20 -0.58
C PRO A 122 -7.53 -3.05 0.56
N VAL A 123 -8.22 -4.15 0.85
CA VAL A 123 -7.83 -5.11 1.88
C VAL A 123 -7.61 -6.46 1.22
N GLU A 124 -6.39 -6.99 1.36
CA GLU A 124 -6.01 -8.31 0.87
C GLU A 124 -5.94 -9.29 2.04
N LYS A 125 -6.59 -10.44 1.88
CA LYS A 125 -6.67 -11.47 2.92
C LYS A 125 -5.83 -12.68 2.52
N VAL A 126 -4.86 -13.02 3.35
CA VAL A 126 -3.96 -14.14 3.12
C VAL A 126 -4.00 -15.12 4.28
N MET A 127 -4.08 -16.42 3.97
CA MET A 127 -3.97 -17.47 4.99
C MET A 127 -2.50 -17.81 5.21
N VAL A 128 -1.99 -17.57 6.41
CA VAL A 128 -0.61 -17.87 6.79
C VAL A 128 -0.57 -19.17 7.58
N ASN A 129 0.22 -20.12 7.11
CA ASN A 129 0.46 -21.38 7.80
C ASN A 129 1.78 -21.35 8.58
N PRO A 130 2.02 -22.29 9.51
CA PRO A 130 3.36 -22.52 10.04
C PRO A 130 4.35 -22.78 8.89
N ALA A 131 5.59 -22.29 9.00
CA ALA A 131 6.57 -22.48 7.94
C ALA A 131 8.00 -22.55 8.48
N LEU A 132 8.92 -23.00 7.62
CA LEU A 132 10.35 -22.96 7.83
C LEU A 132 10.98 -21.93 6.87
N PRO A 133 11.43 -20.76 7.37
CA PRO A 133 12.13 -19.77 6.56
C PRO A 133 13.57 -20.23 6.28
N LEU A 134 13.94 -20.38 5.01
CA LEU A 134 15.29 -20.74 4.56
C LEU A 134 15.82 -19.69 3.57
N GLY A 135 16.07 -18.48 4.10
CA GLY A 135 16.50 -17.34 3.30
C GLY A 135 15.41 -16.90 2.32
N PRO A 136 15.66 -16.90 0.99
CA PRO A 136 14.64 -16.56 0.00
C PRO A 136 13.59 -17.65 -0.20
N LEU A 137 13.83 -18.87 0.29
CA LEU A 137 12.88 -19.98 0.23
C LEU A 137 12.03 -20.03 1.50
N CYS A 138 10.76 -20.39 1.32
CA CYS A 138 9.84 -20.61 2.42
C CYS A 138 9.07 -21.91 2.23
N PHE A 139 9.32 -22.89 3.10
CA PHE A 139 8.59 -24.16 3.11
C PHE A 139 7.41 -24.08 4.06
N VAL A 140 6.21 -24.05 3.49
CA VAL A 140 4.97 -23.87 4.23
C VAL A 140 4.39 -25.23 4.60
N ALA A 141 4.00 -25.38 5.86
CA ALA A 141 3.36 -26.59 6.34
C ALA A 141 1.97 -26.79 5.66
N PRO A 142 1.54 -28.05 5.48
CA PRO A 142 0.19 -28.37 5.00
C PRO A 142 -0.90 -27.73 5.85
#